data_AF-A0A0D6ZZQ7-F1
#
_entry.id   AF-A0A0D6ZZQ7-F1
#
_cell.length_a   1.000
_cell.length_b   1.000
_cell.length_c   1.000
_cell.angle_alpha   90.00
_cell.angle_beta   90.00
_cell.angle_gamma   90.00
#
_symmetry.space_group_name_H-M   'P 1'
#
loop_
_entity.id
_entity.type
_entity.pdbx_description
1 polymer ?
#
loop_
_entity_poly.entity_id
_entity_poly.type
_entity_poly.pdbx_seq_one_letter_code
_entity_poly.pdbx_strand_id
1 'polypeptide(L)'
;MTRTERSISPRAIMRDRSSRTGFDKRVPKDGAGTHNWGALSDEREHEDAAYEDEEHETDKVNMATKSTSPPKTATITEEELAQAKKVRVAAAKGQGIDLVAIARSSAAVASPGANTKA
;
A
#
# COMPACT_ATOMS: atom_id res chain seq x y z
N MET A 1 28.04 32.91 -21.48
CA MET A 1 28.35 32.36 -20.15
C MET A 1 27.10 31.65 -19.62
N THR A 2 27.10 30.32 -19.70
CA THR A 2 25.95 29.48 -19.38
C THR A 2 25.76 29.36 -17.86
N ARG A 3 24.51 29.23 -17.42
CA ARG A 3 24.12 29.12 -16.00
C ARG A 3 24.65 27.83 -15.35
N THR A 4 24.81 26.78 -16.14
CA THR A 4 25.28 25.44 -15.74
C THR A 4 26.80 25.35 -15.56
N GLU A 5 27.60 26.01 -16.40
CA GLU A 5 29.07 26.02 -16.22
C GLU A 5 29.48 26.66 -14.88
N ARG A 6 28.72 27.66 -14.42
CA ARG A 6 28.97 28.33 -13.13
C ARG A 6 28.60 27.46 -11.92
N SER A 7 27.59 26.59 -12.04
CA SER A 7 27.15 25.70 -10.96
C SER A 7 28.05 24.47 -10.77
N ILE A 8 28.87 24.11 -11.76
CA ILE A 8 29.77 22.95 -11.70
C ILE A 8 31.15 23.32 -11.11
N SER A 9 31.46 24.61 -10.99
CA SER A 9 32.73 25.03 -10.39
C SER A 9 32.88 24.54 -8.95
N PRO A 10 34.05 24.05 -8.51
CA PRO A 10 34.24 23.51 -7.16
C PRO A 10 33.83 24.50 -6.05
N ARG A 11 34.05 25.80 -6.27
CA ARG A 11 33.63 26.87 -5.36
C ARG A 11 32.11 27.00 -5.25
N ALA A 12 31.38 26.81 -6.34
CA ALA A 12 29.92 26.82 -6.32
C ALA A 12 29.39 25.60 -5.54
N ILE A 13 29.94 24.41 -5.79
CA ILE A 13 29.55 23.18 -5.08
C ILE A 13 29.81 23.31 -3.58
N MET A 14 30.98 23.82 -3.16
CA MET A 14 31.28 24.03 -1.74
C MET A 14 30.32 25.02 -1.09
N ARG A 15 29.93 26.09 -1.80
CA ARG A 15 29.03 27.11 -1.26
C ARG A 15 27.58 26.64 -1.18
N ASP A 16 27.16 25.78 -2.10
CA ASP A 16 25.80 25.22 -2.12
C ASP A 16 25.52 24.30 -0.92
N ARG A 17 26.55 23.57 -0.46
CA ARG A 17 26.48 22.74 0.74
C ARG A 17 26.45 23.55 2.04
N SER A 18 26.86 24.82 2.01
CA SER A 18 26.90 25.69 3.18
C SER A 18 25.60 26.47 3.35
N SER A 19 25.08 26.56 4.57
CA SER A 19 23.87 27.34 4.82
C SER A 19 24.15 28.83 4.63
N ARG A 20 23.22 29.53 3.96
CA ARG A 20 23.37 30.98 3.72
C ARG A 20 23.11 31.83 4.97
N THR A 21 22.45 31.25 5.97
CA THR A 21 21.96 31.92 7.17
C THR A 21 22.79 31.61 8.42
N GLY A 22 23.82 30.77 8.32
CA GLY A 22 24.66 30.38 9.47
C GLY A 22 23.99 29.45 10.48
N PHE A 23 22.67 29.34 10.48
CA PHE A 23 21.94 28.36 11.28
C PHE A 23 22.07 26.96 10.71
N ASP A 24 22.21 25.98 11.61
CA ASP A 24 22.04 24.57 11.29
C ASP A 24 20.55 24.30 10.99
N LYS A 25 20.29 23.69 9.83
CA LYS A 25 18.94 23.36 9.37
C LYS A 25 18.68 21.85 9.38
N ARG A 26 19.65 21.05 9.83
CA ARG A 26 19.55 19.58 9.80
C ARG A 26 18.39 19.08 10.64
N VAL A 27 18.21 19.64 11.83
CA VAL A 27 17.13 19.26 12.74
C VAL A 27 16.57 20.51 13.43
N PRO A 28 15.53 21.15 12.88
CA PRO A 28 14.91 22.29 13.53
C PRO A 28 14.26 21.85 14.85
N LYS A 29 14.65 22.48 15.96
CA LYS A 29 14.13 22.20 17.31
C LYS A 29 14.25 20.73 17.72
N ASP A 30 15.34 20.06 17.33
CA ASP A 30 15.60 18.65 17.62
C ASP A 30 14.47 17.69 17.18
N GLY A 31 13.69 18.10 16.18
CA GLY A 31 12.59 17.30 15.63
C GLY A 31 11.26 17.52 16.36
N ALA A 32 11.25 18.32 17.43
CA ALA A 32 10.04 18.61 18.19
C ALA A 32 9.06 19.51 17.42
N GLY A 33 7.77 19.22 17.53
CA GLY A 33 6.67 20.05 17.03
C GLY A 33 5.81 19.39 15.95
N THR A 34 4.61 19.95 15.75
CA THR A 34 3.49 19.34 14.99
C THR A 34 3.76 19.06 13.51
N HIS A 35 4.76 19.72 12.92
CA HIS A 35 5.12 19.59 11.52
C HIS A 35 6.56 19.12 11.31
N ASN A 36 7.18 18.59 12.36
CA ASN A 36 8.51 17.99 12.31
C ASN A 36 8.40 16.46 12.36
N TRP A 37 9.54 15.79 12.23
CA TRP A 37 9.63 14.33 12.14
C TRP A 37 9.50 13.60 13.49
N GLY A 38 9.26 14.34 14.59
CA GLY A 38 9.29 13.80 15.94
C GLY A 38 10.64 14.05 16.61
N ALA A 39 10.60 14.24 17.94
CA ALA A 39 11.80 14.42 18.75
C ALA A 39 12.32 13.06 19.23
N LEU A 40 13.65 12.91 19.33
CA LEU A 40 14.25 11.67 19.84
C LEU A 40 13.91 11.40 21.31
N SER A 41 13.60 12.44 22.09
CA SER A 41 13.15 12.28 23.49
C SER A 41 11.84 11.52 23.61
N ASP A 42 10.99 11.62 22.58
CA ASP A 42 9.61 11.16 22.60
C ASP A 42 9.49 9.78 21.91
N GLU A 43 10.61 9.23 21.40
CA GLU A 43 10.69 7.96 20.67
C GLU A 43 10.03 6.82 21.45
N ARG A 44 10.32 6.72 22.76
CA ARG A 44 9.74 5.68 23.61
C ARG A 44 8.22 5.75 23.72
N GLU A 45 7.67 6.96 23.85
CA GLU A 45 6.22 7.15 23.96
C GLU A 45 5.54 6.80 22.63
N HIS A 46 6.16 7.13 21.51
CA HIS A 46 5.66 6.76 20.19
C HIS A 46 5.72 5.25 19.93
N GLU A 47 6.76 4.56 20.41
CA GLU A 47 6.83 3.10 20.34
C GLU A 47 5.71 2.45 21.15
N ASP A 48 5.55 2.86 22.41
CA ASP A 48 4.51 2.32 23.30
C ASP A 48 3.10 2.57 22.71
N ALA A 49 2.82 3.78 22.22
CA ALA A 49 1.54 4.11 21.59
C ALA A 49 1.30 3.32 20.30
N ALA A 50 2.33 3.08 19.49
CA ALA A 50 2.21 2.26 18.28
C ALA A 50 1.86 0.81 18.60
N TYR A 51 2.42 0.24 19.67
CA TYR A 51 2.05 -1.09 20.15
C TYR A 51 0.59 -1.17 20.58
N GLU A 52 0.10 -0.16 21.32
CA GLU A 52 -1.31 -0.09 21.74
C GLU A 52 -2.25 0.05 20.54
N ASP A 53 -1.89 0.87 19.55
CA ASP A 53 -2.66 1.04 18.32
C ASP A 53 -2.72 -0.25 17.49
N GLU A 54 -1.60 -0.99 17.39
CA GLU A 54 -1.56 -2.30 16.72
C GLU A 54 -2.47 -3.31 17.43
N GLU A 55 -2.39 -3.42 18.76
CA GLU A 55 -3.25 -4.31 19.55
C GLU A 55 -4.72 -3.99 19.30
N HIS A 56 -5.09 -2.71 19.36
CA HIS A 56 -6.46 -2.28 19.12
C HIS A 56 -6.93 -2.50 17.67
N GLU A 57 -6.05 -2.36 16.67
CA GLU A 57 -6.37 -2.70 15.28
C GLU A 57 -6.56 -4.20 15.09
N THR A 58 -5.69 -5.03 15.67
CA THR A 58 -5.82 -6.50 15.59
C THR A 58 -7.11 -7.00 16.24
N ASP A 59 -7.52 -6.42 17.37
CA ASP A 59 -8.78 -6.75 18.03
C ASP A 59 -10.00 -6.36 17.18
N LYS A 60 -9.95 -5.19 16.52
CA LYS A 60 -10.99 -4.79 15.55
C LYS A 60 -11.06 -5.74 14.37
N VAL A 61 -9.92 -6.16 13.81
CA VAL A 61 -9.86 -7.14 12.71
C VAL A 61 -10.36 -8.51 13.17
N ASN A 62 -10.03 -8.94 14.39
CA ASN A 62 -10.51 -10.19 14.97
C ASN A 62 -12.02 -10.15 15.23
N MET A 63 -12.57 -9.04 15.70
CA MET A 63 -14.03 -8.86 15.81
C MET A 63 -14.71 -8.87 14.43
N ALA A 64 -14.12 -8.23 13.42
CA ALA A 64 -14.64 -8.22 12.05
C ALA A 64 -14.61 -9.63 11.41
N THR A 65 -13.52 -10.38 11.56
CA THR A 65 -13.37 -11.74 11.01
C THR A 65 -14.24 -12.77 11.74
N LYS A 66 -14.52 -12.59 13.03
CA LYS A 66 -15.44 -13.47 13.78
C LYS A 66 -16.90 -13.34 13.34
N SER A 67 -17.26 -12.23 12.69
CA SER A 67 -18.60 -12.01 12.11
C SER A 67 -18.74 -12.51 10.66
N THR A 68 -17.63 -12.94 10.03
CA THR A 68 -17.64 -13.43 8.64
C THR A 68 -17.09 -14.84 8.61
N SER A 69 -17.98 -15.84 8.60
CA SER A 69 -17.57 -17.22 8.38
C SER A 69 -16.74 -17.33 7.09
N PRO A 70 -15.67 -18.15 7.05
CA PRO A 70 -14.88 -18.29 5.84
C PRO A 70 -15.80 -18.80 4.72
N PRO A 71 -15.72 -18.23 3.50
CA PRO A 71 -16.47 -18.77 2.38
C PRO A 71 -16.08 -20.23 2.22
N LYS A 72 -17.07 -21.11 2.31
CA LYS A 72 -16.92 -22.56 2.15
C LYS A 72 -16.10 -22.80 0.90
N THR A 73 -14.93 -23.43 1.06
CA THR A 73 -14.09 -23.88 -0.05
C THR A 73 -14.96 -24.72 -0.98
N ALA A 74 -15.37 -24.16 -2.10
CA ALA A 74 -16.00 -24.94 -3.16
C ALA A 74 -15.01 -26.04 -3.54
N THR A 75 -15.46 -27.29 -3.52
CA THR A 75 -14.68 -28.43 -4.01
C THR A 75 -14.50 -28.26 -5.51
N ILE A 76 -13.42 -27.57 -5.90
CA ILE A 76 -13.08 -27.31 -7.31
C ILE A 76 -12.89 -28.67 -7.97
N THR A 77 -13.69 -28.94 -8.99
CA THR A 77 -13.59 -30.19 -9.75
C THR A 77 -12.39 -30.12 -10.70
N GLU A 78 -11.77 -31.27 -11.02
CA GLU A 78 -10.58 -31.33 -11.89
C GLU A 78 -10.84 -30.67 -13.26
N GLU A 79 -12.09 -30.72 -13.73
CA GLU A 79 -12.54 -30.10 -14.99
C GLU A 79 -12.48 -28.57 -14.94
N GLU A 80 -12.90 -27.96 -13.83
CA GLU A 80 -12.84 -26.50 -13.63
C GLU A 80 -11.39 -26.02 -13.53
N LEU A 81 -10.51 -26.83 -12.92
CA LEU A 81 -9.09 -26.53 -12.80
C LEU A 81 -8.40 -26.54 -14.18
N ALA A 82 -8.71 -27.52 -15.02
CA ALA A 82 -8.19 -27.60 -16.39
C ALA A 82 -8.65 -26.42 -17.26
N GLN A 83 -9.90 -25.98 -17.11
CA GLN A 83 -10.43 -24.82 -17.81
C GLN A 83 -9.78 -23.51 -17.33
N ALA A 84 -9.60 -23.33 -16.02
CA ALA A 84 -8.94 -22.16 -15.45
C ALA A 84 -7.47 -22.03 -15.93
N LYS A 85 -6.75 -23.15 -16.04
CA LYS A 85 -5.38 -23.16 -16.60
C LYS A 85 -5.34 -22.69 -18.05
N LYS A 86 -6.28 -23.13 -18.89
CA LYS A 86 -6.36 -22.71 -20.30
C LYS A 86 -6.64 -21.22 -20.43
N VAL A 87 -7.55 -20.68 -19.62
CA VAL A 87 -7.88 -19.25 -19.60
C VAL A 87 -6.67 -18.40 -19.16
N ARG A 88 -5.92 -18.83 -18.13
CA ARG A 88 -4.71 -18.13 -17.67
C ARG A 88 -3.60 -18.12 -18.71
N VAL A 89 -3.39 -19.23 -19.42
CA VAL A 89 -2.36 -19.33 -20.47
C VAL A 89 -2.73 -18.50 -21.71
N ALA A 90 -4.00 -18.46 -22.08
CA ALA A 90 -4.48 -17.60 -23.17
C ALA A 90 -4.34 -16.11 -22.81
N ALA A 91 -4.68 -15.74 -21.58
CA ALA A 91 -4.54 -14.37 -21.08
C ALA A 91 -3.07 -13.90 -21.04
N ALA A 92 -2.15 -14.77 -20.61
CA ALA A 92 -0.71 -14.46 -20.60
C ALA A 92 -0.12 -14.24 -22.01
N LYS A 93 -0.77 -14.75 -23.06
CA LYS A 93 -0.36 -14.60 -24.47
C LYS A 93 -0.97 -13.38 -25.16
N GLY A 94 -1.82 -12.60 -24.47
CA GLY A 94 -2.37 -11.33 -24.98
C GLY A 94 -3.27 -11.44 -26.22
N GLN A 95 -3.63 -12.65 -26.65
CA GLN A 95 -4.52 -12.89 -27.79
C GLN A 95 -5.86 -13.45 -27.31
N GLY A 96 -6.95 -12.75 -27.60
CA GLY A 96 -8.32 -13.28 -27.46
C GLY A 96 -8.78 -13.48 -26.02
N ILE A 97 -8.52 -12.53 -25.13
CA ILE A 97 -9.08 -12.53 -23.77
C ILE A 97 -10.57 -12.20 -23.87
N ASP A 98 -11.42 -13.23 -23.80
CA ASP A 98 -12.87 -13.06 -23.70
C ASP A 98 -13.23 -12.59 -22.28
N LEU A 99 -13.30 -11.26 -22.13
CA LEU A 99 -13.68 -10.60 -20.88
C LEU A 99 -15.07 -11.04 -20.39
N VAL A 100 -15.96 -11.45 -21.29
CA VAL A 100 -17.31 -11.94 -20.95
C VAL A 100 -17.23 -13.33 -20.32
N ALA A 101 -16.37 -14.21 -20.82
CA ALA A 101 -16.13 -15.52 -20.22
C ALA A 101 -15.48 -15.43 -18.83
N ILE A 102 -14.56 -14.47 -18.63
CA ILE A 102 -13.95 -14.19 -17.33
C ILE A 102 -15.00 -13.65 -16.36
N ALA A 103 -15.88 -12.73 -16.78
CA ALA A 103 -16.94 -12.20 -15.94
C ALA A 103 -17.94 -13.29 -15.49
N ARG A 104 -18.24 -14.26 -16.35
CA ARG A 104 -19.15 -15.38 -16.03
C ARG A 104 -18.54 -16.45 -15.12
N SER A 105 -17.22 -16.62 -15.14
CA SER A 105 -16.50 -17.65 -14.35
C SER A 105 -15.81 -17.10 -13.09
N SER A 106 -15.73 -15.78 -12.94
CA SER A 106 -15.18 -15.15 -11.74
C SER A 106 -16.14 -15.27 -10.57
N ALA A 107 -15.64 -15.77 -9.44
CA ALA A 107 -16.37 -16.08 -8.21
C ALA A 107 -17.19 -14.91 -7.60
N ALA A 108 -17.05 -13.69 -8.13
CA ALA A 108 -17.82 -12.52 -7.71
C ALA A 108 -19.27 -12.49 -8.23
N VAL A 109 -19.63 -13.26 -9.27
CA VAL A 109 -21.01 -13.32 -9.82
C VAL A 109 -21.85 -14.44 -9.18
N ALA A 110 -21.26 -15.29 -8.34
CA ALA A 110 -22.01 -16.23 -7.50
C ALA A 110 -22.53 -15.55 -6.22
N SER A 111 -23.20 -14.41 -6.35
CA SER A 111 -24.07 -13.88 -5.30
C SER A 111 -25.51 -14.01 -5.80
N PRO A 112 -26.32 -14.94 -5.25
CA PRO A 112 -27.75 -14.89 -5.46
C PRO A 112 -28.26 -13.64 -4.74
N GLY A 113 -28.33 -12.53 -5.47
CA GLY A 113 -29.02 -11.33 -5.01
C GLY A 113 -30.46 -11.72 -4.67
N ALA A 114 -30.81 -11.55 -3.39
CA ALA A 114 -32.15 -11.80 -2.88
C ALA A 114 -33.15 -10.91 -3.64
N ASN A 115 -34.00 -11.55 -4.45
CA ASN A 115 -35.22 -10.93 -4.97
C ASN A 115 -36.17 -10.66 -3.79
N THR A 116 -36.20 -9.43 -3.27
CA THR A 116 -37.33 -8.96 -2.46
C THR A 116 -38.34 -8.30 -3.39
N LYS A 117 -39.44 -9.02 -3.64
CA LYS A 117 -40.65 -8.47 -4.27
C LYS A 117 -41.21 -7.31 -3.43
N ALA A 118 -41.70 -6.28 -4.14
CA ALA A 118 -42.58 -5.22 -3.64
C ALA A 118 -43.99 -5.76 -3.33
#